data_AF-G0RC25-F1
#
_entry.id   AF-G0RC25-F1
#
_cell.length_a   1.000
_cell.length_b   1.000
_cell.length_c   1.000
_cell.angle_alpha   90.00
_cell.angle_beta   90.00
_cell.angle_gamma   90.00
#
_symmetry.space_group_name_H-M   'P 1'
#
loop_
_entity.id
_entity.type
_entity.pdbx_description
1 polymer ?
#
loop_
_entity_poly.entity_id
_entity_poly.type
_entity_poly.pdbx_seq_one_letter_code
_entity_poly.pdbx_strand_id
1 'polypeptide(L)'
;KISTPYLACRYLGTAVCDGHAIDDQNPRFEHLRKLYSCFRPVVMEENRRARFRYGWSSQTLAGSSQLQIAAEDEVADEAAHQEVYLDEGERFSQLCTVTNVVTQGSRPGLFTRHINVSDGVIRVFRDWLASMLERPSSSLRSGVRVLWVDSTKDVGLRFRVLPGPEVRGTIFEDEPPVFYNLIYEELIVRTSTLLLAVEEAADEDVSHSGKDIIIAAM
;
A
#
# COMPACT_ATOMS: atom_id res chain seq x y z
N LYS A 1 -6.07 -15.07 11.06
CA LYS A 1 -6.29 -13.89 10.20
C LYS A 1 -4.92 -13.37 9.83
N ILE A 2 -4.44 -13.61 8.60
CA ILE A 2 -3.12 -13.13 8.16
C ILE A 2 -3.33 -11.67 7.79
N SER A 3 -2.96 -10.74 8.68
CA SER A 3 -2.95 -9.31 8.37
C SER A 3 -1.67 -9.00 7.62
N THR A 4 -1.77 -8.34 6.47
CA THR A 4 -0.62 -7.72 5.81
C THR A 4 0.10 -6.84 6.84
N PRO A 5 1.43 -6.98 7.01
CA PRO A 5 2.15 -6.20 8.00
C PRO A 5 2.07 -4.70 7.68
N TYR A 6 2.22 -3.84 8.68
CA TYR A 6 2.23 -2.39 8.48
C TYR A 6 3.28 -1.98 7.44
N LEU A 7 2.84 -1.18 6.48
CA LEU A 7 3.67 -0.61 5.42
C LEU A 7 4.03 0.83 5.78
N ALA A 8 5.30 1.20 5.62
CA ALA A 8 5.69 2.61 5.61
C ALA A 8 5.30 3.24 4.27
N CYS A 9 5.03 4.53 4.26
CA CYS A 9 4.64 5.26 3.05
C CYS A 9 5.65 6.36 2.76
N ARG A 10 6.41 6.24 1.66
CA ARG A 10 7.39 7.25 1.22
C ARG A 10 6.69 8.28 0.34
N TYR A 11 6.71 9.55 0.70
CA TYR A 11 6.08 10.61 -0.09
C TYR A 11 6.71 10.72 -1.49
N LEU A 12 5.86 10.71 -2.53
CA LEU A 12 6.26 10.81 -3.94
C LEU A 12 6.00 12.20 -4.52
N GLY A 13 5.05 12.95 -3.95
CA GLY A 13 4.62 14.25 -4.46
C GLY A 13 3.12 14.44 -4.35
N THR A 14 2.66 15.58 -4.86
CA THR A 14 1.22 15.87 -4.98
C THR A 14 0.86 15.89 -6.46
N ALA A 15 -0.22 15.23 -6.82
CA ALA A 15 -0.69 15.08 -8.20
C ALA A 15 -2.19 15.34 -8.29
N VAL A 16 -2.64 15.68 -9.51
CA VAL A 16 -4.07 15.74 -9.83
C VAL A 16 -4.50 14.36 -10.32
N CYS A 17 -5.48 13.75 -9.64
CA CYS A 17 -6.07 12.51 -10.11
C CYS A 17 -7.24 12.82 -11.06
N ASP A 18 -7.25 12.21 -12.25
CA ASP A 18 -8.35 12.23 -13.22
C ASP A 18 -8.81 13.61 -13.76
N GLY A 19 -7.89 14.54 -14.01
CA GLY A 19 -8.27 15.87 -14.52
C GLY A 19 -7.25 16.56 -15.42
N HIS A 20 -7.70 17.64 -16.07
CA HIS A 20 -6.81 18.64 -16.64
C HIS A 20 -5.93 19.24 -15.55
N ALA A 21 -4.69 19.61 -15.91
CA ALA A 21 -3.79 20.33 -15.04
C ALA A 21 -4.51 21.54 -14.43
N ILE A 22 -4.31 21.76 -13.14
CA ILE A 22 -4.80 22.95 -12.47
C ILE A 22 -4.04 24.13 -13.06
N ASP A 23 -4.76 25.16 -13.51
CA ASP A 23 -4.13 26.41 -13.93
C ASP A 23 -3.64 27.17 -12.68
N ASP A 24 -2.32 27.20 -12.52
CA ASP A 24 -1.65 27.88 -11.41
C ASP A 24 -1.89 29.40 -11.41
N GLN A 25 -2.27 29.97 -12.56
CA GLN A 25 -2.55 31.42 -12.67
C GLN A 25 -3.89 31.80 -12.04
N ASN A 26 -4.83 30.86 -11.89
CA ASN A 26 -6.16 31.17 -11.36
C ASN A 26 -6.72 30.04 -10.48
N PRO A 27 -6.09 29.76 -9.32
CA PRO A 27 -6.50 28.66 -8.45
C PRO A 27 -7.88 28.91 -7.85
N ARG A 28 -8.78 27.92 -7.95
CA ARG A 28 -10.10 27.92 -7.30
C ARG A 28 -10.11 26.88 -6.19
N PHE A 29 -10.90 27.14 -5.15
CA PHE A 29 -11.02 26.22 -4.01
C PHE A 29 -11.50 24.82 -4.42
N GLU A 30 -12.33 24.71 -5.45
CA GLU A 30 -12.75 23.43 -6.02
C GLU A 30 -11.58 22.58 -6.55
N HIS A 31 -10.44 23.19 -6.89
CA HIS A 31 -9.25 22.47 -7.35
C HIS A 31 -8.58 21.67 -6.22
N LEU A 32 -8.75 22.09 -4.95
CA LEU A 32 -8.21 21.36 -3.80
C LEU A 32 -8.78 19.95 -3.67
N ARG A 33 -10.04 19.75 -4.08
CA ARG A 33 -10.68 18.41 -4.08
C ARG A 33 -10.09 17.45 -5.11
N LYS A 34 -9.32 17.98 -6.07
CA LYS A 34 -8.67 17.22 -7.14
C LYS A 34 -7.20 16.93 -6.84
N LEU A 35 -6.65 17.50 -5.76
CA LEU A 35 -5.28 17.28 -5.33
C LEU A 35 -5.17 16.04 -4.44
N TYR A 36 -4.19 15.22 -4.76
CA TYR A 36 -3.87 14.01 -4.02
C TYR A 36 -2.39 13.99 -3.67
N SER A 37 -2.10 13.66 -2.43
CA SER A 37 -0.77 13.34 -1.95
C SER A 37 -0.50 11.87 -2.21
N CYS A 38 0.60 11.61 -2.89
CA CYS A 38 0.99 10.30 -3.37
C CYS A 38 2.13 9.74 -2.54
N PHE A 39 2.06 8.45 -2.23
CA PHE A 39 3.03 7.76 -1.41
C PHE A 39 3.36 6.41 -2.00
N ARG A 40 4.60 5.94 -1.85
CA ARG A 40 5.01 4.57 -2.18
C ARG A 40 4.93 3.71 -0.92
N PRO A 41 4.08 2.67 -0.87
CA PRO A 41 4.07 1.71 0.23
C PRO A 41 5.33 0.83 0.18
N VAL A 42 6.04 0.75 1.30
CA VAL A 42 7.30 0.01 1.44
C VAL A 42 7.29 -0.82 2.73
N VAL A 43 7.93 -1.98 2.70
CA VAL A 43 8.00 -2.86 3.87
C VAL A 43 8.85 -2.19 4.95
N MET A 44 8.29 -2.02 6.16
CA MET A 44 9.03 -1.46 7.31
C MET A 44 10.25 -2.32 7.64
N GLU A 45 11.34 -1.67 8.05
CA GLU A 45 12.61 -2.33 8.35
C GLU A 45 12.47 -3.42 9.43
N GLU A 46 11.63 -3.18 10.44
CA GLU A 46 11.34 -4.17 11.49
C GLU A 46 10.73 -5.47 10.92
N ASN A 47 9.84 -5.34 9.94
CA ASN A 47 9.24 -6.47 9.24
C ASN A 47 10.27 -7.20 8.35
N ARG A 48 11.28 -6.50 7.81
CA ARG A 48 12.40 -7.11 7.09
C ARG A 48 13.22 -8.00 8.03
N ARG A 49 13.55 -7.50 9.23
CA ARG A 49 14.30 -8.23 10.26
C ARG A 49 13.55 -9.43 10.83
N ALA A 50 12.21 -9.38 10.86
CA ALA A 50 11.39 -10.54 11.25
C ALA A 50 11.41 -11.65 10.18
N ARG A 51 11.34 -11.30 8.89
CA ARG A 51 11.44 -12.26 7.78
C ARG A 51 12.77 -13.01 7.74
N PHE A 52 13.87 -12.35 8.12
CA PHE A 52 15.18 -13.00 8.27
C PHE A 52 15.26 -13.98 9.46
N ARG A 53 14.45 -13.79 10.51
CA ARG A 53 14.47 -14.66 11.71
C ARG A 53 13.57 -15.89 11.60
N TYR A 54 12.52 -15.82 10.79
CA TYR A 54 11.62 -16.94 10.51
C TYR A 54 11.81 -17.46 9.09
N GLY A 55 13.03 -17.91 8.81
CA GLY A 55 13.37 -18.89 7.79
C GLY A 55 12.47 -19.00 6.56
N TRP A 56 12.39 -17.95 5.73
CA TRP A 56 12.17 -18.19 4.30
C TRP A 56 13.47 -18.78 3.75
N SER A 57 13.67 -20.06 4.01
CA SER A 57 14.64 -20.87 3.30
C SER A 57 14.20 -20.84 1.83
N SER A 58 14.80 -19.96 1.04
CA SER A 58 15.02 -20.28 -0.36
C SER A 58 15.76 -21.62 -0.33
N GLN A 59 15.06 -22.70 -0.67
CA GLN A 59 15.67 -24.00 -0.92
C GLN A 59 16.54 -23.83 -2.16
N THR A 60 17.76 -23.29 -1.98
CA THR A 60 18.85 -23.54 -2.89
C THR A 60 19.41 -24.90 -2.53
N LEU A 61 18.87 -25.93 -3.20
CA LEU A 61 19.56 -27.20 -3.28
C LEU A 61 20.89 -26.97 -4.00
N ALA A 62 21.93 -27.60 -3.42
CA ALA A 62 23.27 -27.83 -3.95
C ALA A 62 24.27 -26.65 -3.87
N GLY A 63 25.07 -26.71 -2.79
CA GLY A 63 26.52 -26.78 -2.95
C GLY A 63 27.28 -25.47 -3.00
N SER A 64 27.98 -25.21 -1.89
CA SER A 64 29.28 -24.54 -1.81
C SER A 64 29.33 -23.05 -1.43
N SER A 65 30.17 -22.84 -0.41
CA SER A 65 31.00 -21.68 -0.13
C SER A 65 30.32 -20.35 0.21
N GLN A 66 30.21 -20.11 1.51
CA GLN A 66 30.91 -18.99 2.18
C GLN A 66 31.16 -17.76 1.29
N LEU A 67 30.21 -16.84 1.30
CA LEU A 67 30.42 -15.46 0.84
C LEU A 67 29.98 -14.51 1.95
N GLN A 68 30.97 -14.02 2.70
CA GLN A 68 30.91 -12.68 3.25
C GLN A 68 30.74 -11.73 2.05
N ILE A 69 29.61 -11.04 1.98
CA ILE A 69 29.48 -9.86 1.14
C ILE A 69 29.14 -8.71 2.08
N ALA A 70 30.17 -7.93 2.38
CA ALA A 70 30.01 -6.54 2.73
C ALA A 70 29.33 -5.87 1.53
N ALA A 71 28.07 -5.52 1.68
CA ALA A 71 27.40 -4.58 0.81
C ALA A 71 26.85 -3.48 1.73
N GLU A 72 27.59 -2.37 1.77
CA GLU A 72 26.97 -1.05 1.90
C GLU A 72 26.08 -0.85 0.67
N ASP A 73 24.96 -1.57 0.62
CA ASP A 73 23.93 -1.38 -0.39
C ASP A 73 23.01 -0.32 0.21
N GLU A 74 22.84 0.81 -0.47
CA GLU A 74 21.70 1.70 -0.23
C GLU A 74 20.48 0.79 -0.17
N VAL A 75 19.87 0.64 1.01
CA VAL A 75 18.83 -0.37 1.22
C VAL A 75 17.60 0.06 0.43
N ALA A 76 17.57 -0.32 -0.85
CA ALA A 76 16.48 -0.06 -1.75
C ALA A 76 15.22 -0.59 -1.07
N ASP A 77 14.23 0.28 -0.91
CA ASP A 77 13.01 -0.11 -0.23
C ASP A 77 12.35 -1.28 -0.94
N GLU A 78 12.18 -2.38 -0.21
CA GLU A 78 11.46 -3.54 -0.69
C GLU A 78 10.00 -3.13 -0.96
N ALA A 79 9.58 -3.28 -2.21
CA ALA A 79 8.20 -3.03 -2.62
C ALA A 79 7.27 -4.02 -1.92
N ALA A 80 6.22 -3.52 -1.30
CA ALA A 80 5.21 -4.37 -0.71
C ALA A 80 4.45 -5.13 -1.81
N HIS A 81 4.07 -6.37 -1.52
CA HIS A 81 3.26 -7.18 -2.43
C HIS A 81 2.15 -7.93 -1.67
N GLN A 82 1.09 -8.27 -2.39
CA GLN A 82 -0.07 -8.99 -1.90
C GLN A 82 -0.45 -10.06 -2.93
N GLU A 83 -0.51 -11.30 -2.49
CA GLU A 83 -0.98 -12.42 -3.31
C GLU A 83 -2.50 -12.46 -3.30
N VAL A 84 -3.09 -12.68 -4.48
CA VAL A 84 -4.53 -12.83 -4.68
C VAL A 84 -4.76 -14.15 -5.41
N TYR A 85 -5.52 -15.02 -4.78
CA TYR A 85 -6.01 -16.26 -5.35
C TYR A 85 -7.53 -16.14 -5.52
N LEU A 86 -8.02 -16.49 -6.69
CA LEU A 86 -9.45 -16.57 -6.99
C LEU A 86 -9.77 -18.00 -7.42
N ASP A 87 -10.68 -18.64 -6.71
CA ASP A 87 -11.10 -20.01 -7.01
C ASP A 87 -12.03 -20.07 -8.26
N GLU A 88 -12.40 -21.27 -8.69
CA GLU A 88 -13.35 -21.48 -9.79
C GLU A 88 -14.67 -20.71 -9.54
N GLY A 89 -15.08 -19.90 -10.51
CA GLY A 89 -16.28 -19.05 -10.41
C GLY A 89 -16.19 -17.85 -9.47
N GLU A 90 -15.07 -17.66 -8.75
CA GLU A 90 -14.88 -16.47 -7.92
C GLU A 90 -14.58 -15.23 -8.78
N ARG A 91 -15.45 -14.23 -8.68
CA ARG A 91 -15.39 -13.02 -9.53
C ARG A 91 -14.48 -11.93 -8.96
N PHE A 92 -14.23 -11.91 -7.64
CA PHE A 92 -13.41 -10.89 -6.99
C PHE A 92 -12.86 -11.36 -5.65
N SER A 93 -11.73 -10.78 -5.23
CA SER A 93 -11.20 -10.89 -3.87
C SER A 93 -11.36 -9.57 -3.12
N GLN A 94 -11.40 -9.62 -1.79
CA GLN A 94 -11.57 -8.46 -0.93
C GLN A 94 -10.27 -8.15 -0.18
N LEU A 95 -9.78 -6.92 -0.33
CA LEU A 95 -8.65 -6.39 0.41
C LEU A 95 -9.17 -5.39 1.45
N CYS A 96 -9.05 -5.74 2.73
CA CYS A 96 -9.30 -4.80 3.83
C CYS A 96 -8.08 -3.90 3.99
N THR A 97 -8.29 -2.59 4.04
CA THR A 97 -7.21 -1.60 4.14
C THR A 97 -7.52 -0.57 5.20
N VAL A 98 -6.49 -0.22 5.96
CA VAL A 98 -6.54 0.81 6.99
C VAL A 98 -5.38 1.76 6.76
N THR A 99 -5.68 3.03 6.50
CA THR A 99 -4.70 4.09 6.28
C THR A 99 -4.64 4.97 7.52
N ASN A 100 -3.45 5.21 8.03
CA ASN A 100 -3.26 5.98 9.26
C ASN A 100 -2.12 6.98 9.11
N VAL A 101 -2.29 8.14 9.75
CA VAL A 101 -1.19 9.08 10.04
C VAL A 101 -0.64 8.71 11.41
N VAL A 102 0.68 8.56 11.49
CA VAL A 102 1.36 8.18 12.73
C VAL A 102 2.45 9.17 13.07
N THR A 103 2.52 9.54 14.34
CA THR A 103 3.63 10.35 14.86
C THR A 103 4.69 9.41 15.39
N GLN A 104 5.89 9.47 14.83
CA GLN A 104 7.02 8.66 15.29
C GLN A 104 7.46 9.12 16.69
N GLY A 105 7.63 8.16 17.60
CA GLY A 105 8.18 8.41 18.91
C GLY A 105 9.70 8.55 18.89
N SER A 106 10.28 8.81 20.06
CA SER A 106 11.73 8.96 20.24
C SER A 106 12.55 7.70 19.95
N ARG A 107 11.89 6.54 19.81
CA ARG A 107 12.50 5.26 19.44
C ARG A 107 11.94 4.76 18.11
N PRO A 108 12.79 4.28 17.18
CA PRO A 108 12.34 3.65 15.95
C PRO A 108 11.36 2.51 16.24
N GLY A 109 10.26 2.44 15.48
CA GLY A 109 9.23 1.41 15.62
C GLY A 109 8.16 1.70 16.69
N LEU A 110 8.33 2.73 17.51
CA LEU A 110 7.28 3.19 18.43
C LEU A 110 6.57 4.40 17.84
N PHE A 111 5.24 4.34 17.79
CA PHE A 111 4.40 5.48 17.43
C PHE A 111 3.82 6.09 18.71
N THR A 112 3.96 7.41 18.85
CA THR A 112 3.34 8.14 19.94
C THR A 112 1.85 8.34 19.68
N ARG A 113 1.46 8.48 18.40
CA ARG A 113 0.08 8.69 17.98
C ARG A 113 -0.28 7.96 16.71
N HIS A 114 -1.59 7.76 16.55
CA HIS A 114 -2.21 7.06 15.44
C HIS A 114 -3.57 7.69 15.16
N ILE A 115 -3.70 8.38 14.03
CA ILE A 115 -4.94 8.94 13.53
C ILE A 115 -5.38 8.13 12.31
N ASN A 116 -6.61 7.62 12.34
CA ASN A 116 -7.15 6.86 11.21
C ASN A 116 -7.66 7.82 10.12
N VAL A 117 -7.12 7.67 8.91
CA VAL A 117 -7.55 8.42 7.72
C VAL A 117 -8.68 7.70 7.01
N SER A 118 -8.56 6.37 6.89
CA SER A 118 -9.57 5.54 6.24
C SER A 118 -9.54 4.12 6.78
N ASP A 119 -10.71 3.50 6.88
CA ASP A 119 -10.90 2.05 7.02
C ASP A 119 -11.92 1.61 5.98
N GLY A 120 -11.55 0.63 5.15
CA GLY A 120 -12.46 0.17 4.11
C GLY A 120 -11.99 -1.07 3.38
N VAL A 121 -12.76 -1.41 2.34
CA VAL A 121 -12.60 -2.65 1.59
C VAL A 121 -12.53 -2.37 0.10
N ILE A 122 -11.43 -2.76 -0.52
CA ILE A 122 -11.27 -2.75 -1.96
C ILE A 122 -11.69 -4.13 -2.52
N ARG A 123 -12.50 -4.14 -3.57
CA ARG A 123 -12.80 -5.36 -4.34
C ARG A 123 -11.92 -5.40 -5.58
N VAL A 124 -11.15 -6.46 -5.71
CA VAL A 124 -10.27 -6.70 -6.85
C VAL A 124 -10.93 -7.75 -7.73
N PHE A 125 -11.46 -7.32 -8.88
CA PHE A 125 -12.22 -8.19 -9.79
C PHE A 125 -11.29 -8.96 -10.74
N ARG A 126 -11.68 -10.19 -11.08
CA ARG A 126 -11.02 -11.06 -12.05
C ARG A 126 -10.81 -10.35 -13.40
N ASP A 127 -11.87 -9.76 -13.94
CA ASP A 127 -11.82 -9.05 -15.23
C ASP A 127 -10.89 -7.83 -15.19
N TRP A 128 -10.82 -7.14 -14.03
CA TRP A 128 -9.90 -6.02 -13.84
C TRP A 128 -8.45 -6.51 -13.82
N LEU A 129 -8.15 -7.59 -13.11
CA LEU A 129 -6.83 -8.22 -13.04
C LEU A 129 -6.34 -8.67 -14.42
N ALA A 130 -7.20 -9.35 -15.20
CA ALA A 130 -6.89 -9.76 -16.57
C ALA A 130 -6.60 -8.54 -17.46
N SER A 131 -7.46 -7.51 -17.39
CA SER A 131 -7.28 -6.29 -18.20
C SER A 131 -5.97 -5.54 -17.89
N MET A 132 -5.47 -5.64 -16.65
CA MET A 132 -4.22 -5.03 -16.22
C MET A 132 -2.98 -5.74 -16.75
N LEU A 133 -3.08 -7.04 -17.07
CA LEU A 133 -2.02 -7.80 -17.73
C LEU A 133 -1.99 -7.57 -19.24
N GLU A 134 -3.15 -7.46 -19.88
CA GLU A 134 -3.27 -7.28 -21.34
C GLU A 134 -2.84 -5.89 -21.81
N ARG A 135 -2.97 -4.87 -20.94
CA ARG A 135 -2.79 -3.47 -21.31
C ARG A 135 -1.51 -2.87 -20.72
N PRO A 136 -0.53 -2.45 -21.55
CA PRO A 136 0.69 -1.82 -21.06
C PRO A 136 0.36 -0.55 -20.25
N SER A 137 1.22 -0.27 -19.27
CA SER A 137 1.10 0.84 -18.28
C SER A 137 0.59 2.15 -18.87
N SER A 138 1.08 2.50 -20.06
CA SER A 138 0.81 3.74 -20.80
C SER A 138 -0.58 3.85 -21.46
N SER A 139 -1.31 2.74 -21.64
CA SER A 139 -2.54 2.70 -22.46
C SER A 139 -3.85 2.86 -21.65
N LEU A 140 -3.77 2.73 -20.33
CA LEU A 140 -4.92 2.89 -19.44
C LEU A 140 -4.93 4.31 -18.87
N ARG A 141 -6.11 4.96 -18.86
CA ARG A 141 -6.27 6.26 -18.19
C ARG A 141 -5.89 6.11 -16.72
N SER A 142 -5.22 7.13 -16.16
CA SER A 142 -4.69 7.12 -14.78
C SER A 142 -5.70 6.59 -13.74
N GLY A 143 -6.96 7.03 -13.80
CA GLY A 143 -8.00 6.59 -12.88
C GLY A 143 -8.51 5.17 -13.02
N VAL A 144 -8.28 4.49 -14.15
CA VAL A 144 -8.70 3.08 -14.32
C VAL A 144 -7.79 2.13 -13.53
N ARG A 145 -6.56 2.58 -13.21
CA ARG A 145 -5.59 1.82 -12.44
C ARG A 145 -5.71 2.00 -10.93
N VAL A 146 -6.50 2.99 -10.48
CA VAL A 146 -6.66 3.28 -9.06
C VAL A 146 -7.90 2.57 -8.53
N LEU A 147 -7.68 1.70 -7.55
CA LEU A 147 -8.76 1.08 -6.79
C LEU A 147 -9.05 1.95 -5.56
N TRP A 148 -10.22 2.58 -5.57
CA TRP A 148 -10.67 3.45 -4.48
C TRP A 148 -11.24 2.65 -3.32
N VAL A 149 -10.88 3.04 -2.11
CA VAL A 149 -11.37 2.46 -0.85
C VAL A 149 -12.79 2.90 -0.55
N ASP A 150 -13.08 4.16 -0.88
CA ASP A 150 -14.32 4.84 -0.58
C ASP A 150 -15.00 5.37 -1.86
N SER A 151 -16.28 5.72 -1.74
CA SER A 151 -17.06 6.29 -2.86
C SER A 151 -16.71 7.76 -3.13
N THR A 152 -16.16 8.45 -2.14
CA THR A 152 -15.80 9.87 -2.20
C THR A 152 -14.48 10.09 -2.94
N LYS A 153 -13.74 9.02 -3.24
CA LYS A 153 -12.37 9.00 -3.76
C LYS A 153 -11.41 9.78 -2.86
N ASP A 154 -11.40 9.51 -1.56
CA ASP A 154 -10.44 10.11 -0.63
C ASP A 154 -9.16 9.28 -0.53
N VAL A 155 -9.29 7.95 -0.50
CA VAL A 155 -8.14 7.04 -0.47
C VAL A 155 -8.21 6.02 -1.60
N GLY A 156 -7.11 5.85 -2.32
CA GLY A 156 -6.97 4.89 -3.41
C GLY A 156 -5.61 4.20 -3.43
N LEU A 157 -5.58 3.01 -4.00
CA LEU A 157 -4.36 2.23 -4.20
C LEU A 157 -4.14 1.94 -5.68
N ARG A 158 -2.89 2.09 -6.12
CA ARG A 158 -2.42 1.63 -7.42
C ARG A 158 -1.55 0.39 -7.26
N PHE A 159 -1.87 -0.62 -8.05
CA PHE A 159 -1.14 -1.88 -8.09
C PHE A 159 -0.50 -2.11 -9.45
N ARG A 160 0.66 -2.75 -9.43
CA ARG A 160 1.19 -3.48 -10.58
C ARG A 160 0.79 -4.94 -10.44
N VAL A 161 0.05 -5.43 -11.42
CA VAL A 161 -0.41 -6.81 -11.47
C VAL A 161 0.65 -7.64 -12.18
N LEU A 162 1.08 -8.73 -11.56
CA LEU A 162 1.92 -9.75 -12.17
C LEU A 162 1.14 -11.07 -12.22
N PRO A 163 1.28 -11.86 -13.29
CA PRO A 163 0.80 -13.24 -13.28
C PRO A 163 1.60 -14.00 -12.21
N GLY A 164 0.95 -14.86 -11.42
CA GLY A 164 1.72 -15.78 -10.59
C GLY A 164 1.81 -17.17 -11.21
N PRO A 165 2.23 -18.17 -10.42
CA PRO A 165 2.53 -19.50 -10.94
C PRO A 165 1.29 -20.10 -11.61
N GLU A 166 1.51 -20.58 -12.83
CA GLU A 166 0.46 -21.16 -13.66
C GLU A 166 -0.14 -22.38 -12.94
N VAL A 167 -1.38 -22.24 -12.50
CA VAL A 167 -2.14 -23.36 -11.95
C VAL A 167 -2.53 -24.22 -13.15
N ARG A 168 -2.07 -25.47 -13.19
CA ARG A 168 -2.46 -26.42 -14.24
C ARG A 168 -3.96 -26.70 -14.13
N GLY A 169 -4.77 -25.96 -14.88
CA GLY A 169 -6.19 -26.22 -15.02
C GLY A 169 -6.44 -27.55 -15.71
N THR A 170 -7.55 -28.21 -15.36
CA THR A 170 -8.06 -29.31 -16.18
C THR A 170 -8.74 -28.73 -17.42
N ILE A 171 -8.72 -29.45 -18.55
CA ILE A 171 -9.18 -28.94 -19.87
C ILE A 171 -10.70 -28.63 -19.90
N PHE A 172 -11.42 -28.85 -18.80
CA PHE A 172 -12.88 -28.84 -18.72
C PHE A 172 -13.47 -27.71 -17.87
N GLU A 173 -12.67 -26.79 -17.34
CA GLU A 173 -13.17 -25.66 -16.55
C GLU A 173 -13.31 -24.41 -17.43
N ASP A 174 -14.54 -23.87 -17.51
CA ASP A 174 -14.83 -22.64 -18.25
C ASP A 174 -14.18 -21.39 -17.61
N GLU A 175 -13.99 -21.40 -16.27
CA GLU A 175 -13.38 -20.29 -15.52
C GLU A 175 -12.40 -20.83 -14.45
N PRO A 176 -11.18 -21.24 -14.84
CA PRO A 176 -10.25 -21.91 -13.94
C PRO A 176 -9.76 -21.00 -12.79
N PRO A 177 -9.23 -21.59 -11.70
CA PRO A 177 -8.64 -20.83 -10.63
C PRO A 177 -7.43 -20.03 -11.12
N VAL A 178 -7.33 -18.79 -10.66
CA VAL A 178 -6.27 -17.85 -11.08
C VAL A 178 -5.52 -17.29 -9.88
N PHE A 179 -4.23 -17.05 -10.09
CA PHE A 179 -3.36 -16.48 -9.08
C PHE A 179 -2.65 -15.25 -9.65
N TYR A 180 -2.67 -14.15 -8.88
CA TYR A 180 -2.00 -12.89 -9.22
C TYR A 180 -1.15 -12.40 -8.05
N ASN A 181 -0.04 -11.77 -8.38
CA ASN A 181 0.78 -11.04 -7.40
C ASN A 181 0.60 -9.53 -7.64
N LEU A 182 0.08 -8.83 -6.63
CA LEU A 182 -0.16 -7.39 -6.65
C LEU A 182 0.96 -6.65 -5.94
N ILE A 183 1.77 -5.91 -6.69
CA ILE A 183 2.80 -5.04 -6.11
C ILE A 183 2.19 -3.67 -5.86
N TYR A 184 2.30 -3.15 -4.63
CA TYR A 184 1.86 -1.81 -4.29
C TYR A 184 2.78 -0.78 -4.96
N GLU A 185 2.24 0.01 -5.88
CA GLU A 185 2.99 1.08 -6.53
C GLU A 185 2.79 2.42 -5.82
N GLU A 186 1.55 2.73 -5.48
CA GLU A 186 1.18 4.05 -4.99
C GLU A 186 -0.06 3.99 -4.09
N LEU A 187 0.02 4.61 -2.92
CA LEU A 187 -1.08 5.03 -2.09
C LEU A 187 -1.39 6.49 -2.41
N ILE A 188 -2.64 6.76 -2.71
CA ILE A 188 -3.11 8.07 -3.12
C ILE A 188 -4.11 8.52 -2.06
N VAL A 189 -3.83 9.64 -1.40
CA VAL A 189 -4.70 10.21 -0.36
C VAL A 189 -5.04 11.63 -0.75
N ARG A 190 -6.32 12.00 -0.71
CA ARG A 190 -6.76 13.36 -0.98
C ARG A 190 -6.04 14.32 -0.03
N THR A 191 -5.43 15.36 -0.59
CA THR A 191 -4.56 16.26 0.17
C THR A 191 -5.30 16.96 1.30
N SER A 192 -6.56 17.35 1.09
CA SER A 192 -7.39 17.96 2.15
C SER A 192 -7.68 16.98 3.30
N THR A 193 -7.99 15.72 3.00
CA THR A 193 -8.23 14.69 4.03
C THR A 193 -6.96 14.42 4.84
N LEU A 194 -5.81 14.32 4.16
CA LEU A 194 -4.53 14.12 4.84
C LEU A 194 -4.17 15.32 5.73
N LEU A 195 -4.36 16.54 5.24
CA LEU A 195 -4.06 17.76 5.98
C LEU A 195 -4.87 17.84 7.28
N LEU A 196 -6.18 17.57 7.22
CA LEU A 196 -7.03 17.53 8.41
C LEU A 196 -6.57 16.47 9.42
N ALA A 197 -6.18 15.28 8.95
CA ALA A 197 -5.66 14.23 9.84
C ALA A 197 -4.31 14.60 10.49
N VAL A 198 -3.47 15.36 9.79
CA VAL A 198 -2.20 15.88 10.33
C VAL A 198 -2.45 17.01 11.34
N GLU A 199 -3.42 17.89 11.08
CA GLU A 199 -3.83 18.94 12.01
C GLU A 199 -4.40 18.33 13.30
N GLU A 200 -5.28 17.33 13.19
CA GLU A 200 -5.80 16.58 14.34
C GLU A 200 -4.67 15.92 15.15
N ALA A 201 -3.70 15.31 14.46
CA ALA A 201 -2.53 14.73 15.12
C ALA A 201 -1.69 15.79 15.87
N ALA A 202 -1.63 17.03 15.39
CA ALA A 202 -0.87 18.14 15.98
C ALA A 202 -1.64 18.84 17.12
N ASP A 203 -2.96 18.97 17.03
CA ASP A 203 -3.77 19.54 18.11
C ASP A 203 -3.73 18.66 19.37
N GLU A 204 -3.67 17.34 19.18
CA GLU A 204 -3.41 16.40 20.27
C GLU A 204 -2.01 16.55 20.90
N ASP A 205 -1.01 17.14 20.22
CA ASP A 205 0.29 17.49 20.83
C ASP A 205 0.15 18.58 21.86
N VAL A 206 -0.64 19.60 21.56
CA VAL A 206 -0.81 20.74 22.45
C VAL A 206 -1.57 20.30 23.71
N SER A 207 -2.60 19.46 23.56
CA SER A 207 -3.40 18.98 24.69
C SER A 207 -2.66 17.96 25.58
N HIS A 208 -1.92 17.00 25.02
CA HIS A 208 -1.17 15.99 25.78
C HIS A 208 0.22 16.43 26.26
N SER A 209 0.74 17.59 25.82
CA SER A 209 1.92 18.20 26.44
C SER A 209 1.71 18.53 27.94
N GLY A 210 0.44 18.55 28.39
CA GLY A 210 0.03 18.63 29.78
C GLY A 210 -0.06 17.27 30.48
N LYS A 211 1.08 16.60 30.71
CA LYS A 211 1.27 15.48 31.67
C LYS A 211 0.34 14.26 31.49
N ASP A 212 0.85 13.21 30.83
CA ASP A 212 0.38 11.84 31.07
C ASP A 212 1.52 10.95 31.59
N ILE A 213 1.32 10.43 32.80
CA ILE A 213 2.18 9.42 33.44
C ILE A 213 1.65 8.05 33.02
N ILE A 214 2.41 7.33 32.21
CA ILE A 214 2.13 5.92 31.91
C ILE A 214 2.70 5.07 33.05
N ILE A 215 1.82 4.53 33.91
CA ILE A 215 2.19 3.46 34.84
C ILE A 215 1.98 2.13 34.11
N ALA A 216 3.07 1.50 33.68
CA ALA A 216 3.05 0.09 33.30
C ALA A 216 3.35 -0.74 34.57
N ALA A 217 2.42 -1.62 34.94
CA ALA A 217 2.65 -2.64 35.97
C ALA A 217 3.30 -3.88 35.33
N MET A 218 4.25 -4.45 36.08
CA MET A 218 5.11 -5.58 35.72
C MET A 218 4.38 -6.93 35.85
#